data_AF-A0A959YSY8-F1
#
_entry.id   AF-A0A959YSY8-F1
#
_cell.length_a   1.000
_cell.length_b   1.000
_cell.length_c   1.000
_cell.angle_alpha   90.00
_cell.angle_beta   90.00
_cell.angle_gamma   90.00
#
_symmetry.space_group_name_H-M   'P 1'
#
loop_
_entity.id
_entity.type
_entity.pdbx_description
1 polymer ?
#
loop_
_entity_poly.entity_id
_entity_poly.type
_entity_poly.pdbx_seq_one_letter_code
_entity_poly.pdbx_strand_id
1 'polypeptide(L)'
;MNKLVSAILFTFFISTVTHSQIDHDKARRSIVQIMVKVPGSDPSVCTGFLWKQKDWVVTSLHAMHPQGEILVLYNGEEWFKADIKKTHQQADLVLLQVRDGSEVPSNVVPLTKYNENQIPYRTNITAIGYNRGARKSVSKPLTRAEAGNPENLYNTLPPDVITTLSQYQVPDVYLDIIMLDGSLLPGYSGAPVFLDGDGSLIAIGEGGLDAGTKSVSWGIPAKYLAELELSEHKHIPAGIENSPMHYSSKVQISTKKEYVKNNENPVNLDTEDAFEIIEKVYAGKSNGIFEFYYVKTRTFEELYETSFDTENIDMLITEIESMGLHLDYSTFEFDVYEDPLKEIIIVVPEGMPLVLDSENNFMVDLSGLPMSDWYSLSFGGDDNVYGSTWIASGTELYNNMNLSVLGQTVGGWTINEDFTSSSAYKGIALNQTYTDVTDLGWIVLDANYPYYNQLDQQNYLISSYITLLVNNESRFYSNAIMYMPELVTSYVGMGVYLDCVNNYSADADACDYFETWMKIIIASHLTTFSELQFAWE
;
A
#
# COMPACT_ATOMS: atom_id res chain seq x y z
N MET A 1 55.48 -12.24 -59.35
CA MET A 1 55.78 -11.91 -57.94
C MET A 1 54.81 -10.84 -57.47
N ASN A 2 54.14 -11.08 -56.34
CA ASN A 2 53.38 -10.11 -55.51
C ASN A 2 52.05 -9.62 -56.12
N LYS A 3 50.88 -9.67 -55.47
CA LYS A 3 50.51 -9.88 -54.06
C LYS A 3 49.05 -10.37 -53.99
N LEU A 4 48.87 -11.47 -53.24
CA LEU A 4 47.67 -11.82 -52.49
C LEU A 4 47.53 -10.81 -51.34
N VAL A 5 46.40 -10.11 -51.18
CA VAL A 5 45.94 -9.64 -49.87
C VAL A 5 44.42 -9.77 -49.82
N SER A 6 43.99 -10.66 -48.93
CA SER A 6 42.63 -11.05 -48.59
C SER A 6 41.73 -9.88 -48.20
N ALA A 7 40.56 -9.78 -48.83
CA ALA A 7 39.41 -9.11 -48.28
C ALA A 7 38.70 -10.08 -47.32
N ILE A 8 39.02 -10.00 -46.03
CA ILE A 8 38.22 -10.62 -44.96
C ILE A 8 37.01 -9.72 -44.77
N LEU A 9 35.87 -10.16 -45.30
CA LEU A 9 34.55 -9.60 -45.04
C LEU A 9 34.20 -9.94 -43.58
N PHE A 10 34.53 -9.06 -42.64
CA PHE A 10 34.10 -9.16 -41.25
C PHE A 10 32.65 -8.64 -41.18
N THR A 11 31.70 -9.50 -41.58
CA THR A 11 30.27 -9.23 -41.39
C THR A 11 30.00 -9.36 -39.89
N PHE A 12 30.11 -8.25 -39.16
CA PHE A 12 29.56 -8.12 -37.81
C PHE A 12 28.04 -8.30 -37.91
N PHE A 13 27.57 -9.55 -37.73
CA PHE A 13 26.20 -9.79 -37.29
C PHE A 13 26.11 -9.24 -35.87
N ILE A 14 25.76 -7.96 -35.75
CA ILE A 14 25.23 -7.42 -34.50
C ILE A 14 23.85 -8.06 -34.39
N SER A 15 23.80 -9.23 -33.77
CA SER A 15 22.55 -9.79 -33.26
C SER A 15 22.03 -8.79 -32.25
N THR A 16 21.13 -7.91 -32.66
CA THR A 16 20.32 -7.14 -31.72
C THR A 16 19.50 -8.17 -30.95
N VAL A 17 20.00 -8.57 -29.78
CA VAL A 17 19.23 -9.31 -28.81
C VAL A 17 18.14 -8.34 -28.35
N THR A 18 16.99 -8.42 -29.01
CA THR A 18 15.76 -7.81 -28.50
C THR A 18 15.50 -8.48 -27.16
N HIS A 19 15.90 -7.83 -26.08
CA HIS A 19 15.49 -8.22 -24.74
C HIS A 19 13.98 -7.97 -24.69
N SER A 20 13.22 -9.06 -24.72
CA SER A 20 11.77 -9.00 -24.73
C SER A 20 11.33 -8.65 -23.32
N GLN A 21 10.98 -7.39 -23.08
CA GLN A 21 10.36 -7.02 -21.81
C GLN A 21 9.08 -7.83 -21.55
N ILE A 22 8.72 -7.98 -20.28
CA ILE A 22 7.46 -8.62 -19.89
C ILE A 22 6.27 -7.94 -20.58
N ASP A 23 5.43 -8.75 -21.21
CA ASP A 23 4.13 -8.33 -21.73
C ASP A 23 3.10 -8.55 -20.62
N HIS A 24 2.80 -7.49 -19.85
CA HIS A 24 1.88 -7.57 -18.72
C HIS A 24 0.48 -8.02 -19.13
N ASP A 25 -0.02 -7.62 -20.31
CA ASP A 25 -1.35 -8.02 -20.76
C ASP A 25 -1.41 -9.50 -21.13
N LYS A 26 -0.32 -10.03 -21.69
CA LYS A 26 -0.19 -11.47 -21.88
C LYS A 26 -0.04 -12.21 -20.57
N ALA A 27 0.74 -11.71 -19.62
CA ALA A 27 0.91 -12.32 -18.31
C ALA A 27 -0.43 -12.36 -17.54
N ARG A 28 -1.19 -11.26 -17.54
CA ARG A 28 -2.52 -11.13 -16.91
C ARG A 28 -3.53 -12.18 -17.36
N ARG A 29 -3.47 -12.64 -18.61
CA ARG A 29 -4.32 -13.74 -19.13
C ARG A 29 -4.05 -15.10 -18.49
N SER A 30 -3.00 -15.20 -17.68
CA SER A 30 -2.66 -16.40 -16.91
C SER A 30 -3.04 -16.26 -15.44
N ILE A 31 -3.49 -15.09 -14.99
CA ILE A 31 -3.71 -14.79 -13.57
C ILE A 31 -5.19 -14.97 -13.24
N VAL A 32 -5.46 -15.54 -12.08
CA VAL A 32 -6.80 -15.74 -11.56
C VAL A 32 -6.87 -15.26 -10.12
N GLN A 33 -8.07 -14.88 -9.70
CA GLN A 33 -8.34 -14.60 -8.29
C GLN A 33 -8.96 -15.83 -7.67
N ILE A 34 -8.61 -16.10 -6.41
CA ILE A 34 -9.09 -17.27 -5.69
C ILE A 34 -9.77 -16.81 -4.43
N MET A 35 -10.97 -17.34 -4.17
CA MET A 35 -11.71 -17.12 -2.94
C MET A 35 -11.89 -18.44 -2.21
N VAL A 36 -11.67 -18.45 -0.90
CA VAL A 36 -11.94 -19.58 -0.03
C VAL A 36 -13.02 -19.19 0.97
N LYS A 37 -14.16 -19.83 0.89
CA LYS A 37 -15.33 -19.56 1.74
C LYS A 37 -15.48 -20.60 2.83
N VAL A 38 -15.49 -20.17 4.08
CA VAL A 38 -15.71 -21.05 5.23
C VAL A 38 -17.05 -20.69 5.88
N PRO A 39 -17.96 -21.66 6.08
CA PRO A 39 -19.24 -21.38 6.74
C PRO A 39 -19.07 -20.68 8.09
N GLY A 40 -19.74 -19.54 8.28
CA GLY A 40 -19.71 -18.77 9.52
C GLY A 40 -18.42 -18.01 9.80
N SER A 41 -17.50 -17.92 8.83
CA SER A 41 -16.28 -17.09 8.89
C SER A 41 -16.20 -16.17 7.68
N ASP A 42 -15.42 -15.11 7.80
CA ASP A 42 -15.16 -14.20 6.70
C ASP A 42 -14.38 -14.92 5.57
N PRO A 43 -14.71 -14.68 4.29
CA PRO A 43 -14.01 -15.32 3.19
C PRO A 43 -12.58 -14.78 3.08
N SER A 44 -11.68 -15.60 2.55
CA SER A 44 -10.32 -15.19 2.22
C SER A 44 -10.10 -15.12 0.72
N VAL A 45 -9.32 -14.14 0.27
CA VAL A 45 -9.03 -13.93 -1.16
C VAL A 45 -7.51 -13.90 -1.38
N CYS A 46 -7.04 -14.59 -2.42
CA CYS A 46 -5.64 -14.62 -2.83
C CYS A 46 -5.52 -14.65 -4.36
N THR A 47 -4.28 -14.71 -4.85
CA THR A 47 -3.96 -14.81 -6.27
C THR A 47 -3.60 -16.24 -6.64
N GLY A 48 -3.90 -16.64 -7.86
CA GLY A 48 -3.26 -17.80 -8.47
C GLY A 48 -2.95 -17.57 -9.93
N PHE A 49 -2.37 -18.58 -10.56
CA PHE A 49 -2.12 -18.55 -11.99
C PHE A 49 -2.32 -19.91 -12.65
N LEU A 50 -2.65 -19.87 -13.93
CA LEU A 50 -2.88 -21.04 -14.77
C LEU A 50 -1.56 -21.73 -15.09
N TRP A 51 -1.50 -23.04 -14.83
CA TRP A 51 -0.28 -23.81 -14.95
C TRP A 51 -0.48 -25.04 -15.84
N LYS A 52 0.18 -25.05 -17.00
CA LYS A 52 0.16 -26.08 -18.06
C LYS A 52 -1.20 -26.28 -18.74
N GLN A 53 -2.29 -26.23 -17.99
CA GLN A 53 -3.65 -26.43 -18.46
C GLN A 53 -4.52 -25.25 -18.02
N LYS A 54 -5.63 -25.01 -18.72
CA LYS A 54 -6.51 -23.87 -18.47
C LYS A 54 -7.31 -24.01 -17.18
N ASP A 55 -7.46 -25.24 -16.70
CA ASP A 55 -8.22 -25.67 -15.53
C ASP A 55 -7.31 -26.01 -14.33
N TRP A 56 -6.00 -25.82 -14.47
CA TRP A 56 -5.00 -26.07 -13.43
C TRP A 56 -4.52 -24.73 -12.89
N VAL A 57 -4.74 -24.50 -11.60
CA VAL A 57 -4.38 -23.23 -10.95
C VAL A 57 -3.38 -23.51 -9.84
N VAL A 58 -2.25 -22.81 -9.85
CA VAL A 58 -1.29 -22.80 -8.74
C VAL A 58 -1.55 -21.58 -7.87
N THR A 59 -1.49 -21.78 -6.55
CA THR A 59 -1.52 -20.72 -5.53
C THR A 59 -0.82 -21.22 -4.25
N SER A 60 -0.82 -20.38 -3.21
CA SER A 60 -0.27 -20.72 -1.89
C SER A 60 -1.20 -21.63 -1.09
N LEU A 61 -0.63 -22.60 -0.38
CA LEU A 61 -1.37 -23.59 0.41
C LEU A 61 -1.96 -22.96 1.67
N HIS A 62 -1.27 -22.00 2.29
CA HIS A 62 -1.76 -21.24 3.45
C HIS A 62 -2.98 -20.35 3.13
N ALA A 63 -3.37 -20.19 1.86
CA ALA A 63 -4.61 -19.49 1.54
C ALA A 63 -5.85 -20.42 1.67
N MET A 64 -5.63 -21.73 1.80
CA MET A 64 -6.68 -22.76 1.78
C MET A 64 -7.22 -23.06 3.18
N HIS A 65 -8.46 -23.56 3.26
CA HIS A 65 -9.07 -23.96 4.53
C HIS A 65 -9.66 -25.38 4.44
N PRO A 66 -9.47 -26.27 5.44
CA PRO A 66 -9.98 -27.65 5.39
C PRO A 66 -11.49 -27.78 5.18
N GLN A 67 -12.25 -26.79 5.64
CA GLN A 67 -13.71 -26.72 5.49
C GLN A 67 -14.16 -25.68 4.45
N GLY A 68 -13.22 -25.14 3.68
CA GLY A 68 -13.46 -24.07 2.73
C GLY A 68 -13.96 -24.56 1.38
N GLU A 69 -14.93 -23.88 0.79
CA GLU A 69 -15.23 -23.99 -0.64
C GLU A 69 -14.28 -23.07 -1.42
N ILE A 70 -13.58 -23.64 -2.41
CA ILE A 70 -12.62 -22.93 -3.24
C ILE A 70 -13.28 -22.49 -4.54
N LEU A 71 -13.23 -21.21 -4.81
CA LEU A 71 -13.75 -20.57 -6.02
C LEU A 71 -12.59 -19.89 -6.76
N VAL A 72 -12.62 -19.90 -8.09
CA VAL A 72 -11.63 -19.29 -8.98
C VAL A 72 -12.33 -18.34 -9.94
N LEU A 73 -11.90 -17.08 -10.00
CA LEU A 73 -12.40 -16.06 -10.92
C LEU A 73 -11.39 -15.82 -12.04
N TYR A 74 -11.86 -16.02 -13.27
CA TYR A 74 -11.08 -15.75 -14.47
C TYR A 74 -11.38 -14.35 -14.99
N ASN A 75 -10.34 -13.54 -15.19
CA ASN A 75 -10.43 -12.19 -15.80
C ASN A 75 -11.47 -11.25 -15.15
N GLY A 76 -11.89 -11.50 -13.91
CA GLY A 76 -12.91 -10.68 -13.25
C GLY A 76 -14.36 -10.98 -13.66
N GLU A 77 -14.63 -12.07 -14.39
CA GLU A 77 -15.96 -12.31 -15.01
C GLU A 77 -16.80 -13.39 -14.29
N GLU A 78 -16.32 -14.63 -14.21
CA GLU A 78 -17.11 -15.77 -13.69
C GLU A 78 -16.35 -16.61 -12.66
N TRP A 79 -17.07 -17.01 -11.59
CA TRP A 79 -16.57 -17.86 -10.51
C TRP A 79 -16.77 -19.34 -10.79
N PHE A 80 -15.70 -20.11 -10.70
CA PHE A 80 -15.70 -21.55 -10.93
C PHE A 80 -15.29 -22.28 -9.65
N LYS A 81 -15.97 -23.37 -9.32
CA LYS A 81 -15.58 -24.22 -8.19
C LYS A 81 -14.31 -24.98 -8.54
N ALA A 82 -13.41 -25.11 -7.57
CA ALA A 82 -12.20 -25.89 -7.69
C ALA A 82 -12.01 -26.87 -6.53
N ASP A 83 -11.26 -27.94 -6.79
CA ASP A 83 -10.86 -28.92 -5.80
C ASP A 83 -9.33 -28.98 -5.72
N ILE A 84 -8.81 -29.37 -4.55
CA ILE A 84 -7.37 -29.57 -4.38
C ILE A 84 -6.95 -30.82 -5.17
N LYS A 85 -6.09 -30.60 -6.16
CA LYS A 85 -5.51 -31.65 -6.96
C LYS A 85 -4.25 -32.23 -6.32
N LYS A 86 -3.36 -31.34 -5.87
CA LYS A 86 -2.07 -31.68 -5.24
C LYS A 86 -1.65 -30.60 -4.24
N THR A 87 -0.88 -30.98 -3.23
CA THR A 87 -0.24 -30.06 -2.28
C THR A 87 1.25 -30.33 -2.17
N HIS A 88 2.04 -29.28 -1.95
CA HIS A 88 3.45 -29.35 -1.59
C HIS A 88 3.64 -28.53 -0.31
N GLN A 89 3.49 -29.20 0.83
CA GLN A 89 3.44 -28.55 2.13
C GLN A 89 4.70 -27.73 2.45
N GLN A 90 5.89 -28.30 2.24
CA GLN A 90 7.15 -27.62 2.54
C GLN A 90 7.36 -26.33 1.74
N ALA A 91 6.89 -26.30 0.49
CA ALA A 91 6.98 -25.15 -0.38
C ALA A 91 5.74 -24.24 -0.28
N ASP A 92 4.78 -24.56 0.59
CA ASP A 92 3.52 -23.82 0.72
C ASP A 92 2.75 -23.69 -0.60
N LEU A 93 2.79 -24.70 -1.47
CA LEU A 93 2.10 -24.65 -2.77
C LEU A 93 0.90 -25.60 -2.83
N VAL A 94 -0.14 -25.17 -3.53
CA VAL A 94 -1.29 -26.01 -3.89
C VAL A 94 -1.59 -25.91 -5.38
N LEU A 95 -1.86 -27.06 -5.98
CA LEU A 95 -2.40 -27.17 -7.33
C LEU A 95 -3.89 -27.47 -7.22
N LEU A 96 -4.70 -26.57 -7.74
CA LEU A 96 -6.15 -26.71 -7.83
C LEU A 96 -6.56 -27.21 -9.20
N GLN A 97 -7.67 -27.94 -9.23
CA GLN A 97 -8.36 -28.38 -10.42
C GLN A 97 -9.73 -27.72 -10.46
N VAL A 98 -9.98 -26.87 -11.44
CA VAL A 98 -11.33 -26.33 -11.68
C VAL A 98 -12.24 -27.46 -12.16
N ARG A 99 -13.45 -27.55 -11.61
CA ARG A 99 -14.40 -28.64 -11.87
C ARG A 99 -14.94 -28.60 -13.31
N ASP A 100 -15.13 -29.77 -13.89
CA ASP A 100 -15.77 -29.98 -15.20
C ASP A 100 -17.25 -29.53 -15.18
N GLY A 101 -17.63 -28.66 -16.11
CA GLY A 101 -19.02 -28.23 -16.33
C GLY A 101 -19.17 -26.89 -17.04
N SER A 102 -18.16 -26.03 -16.96
CA SER A 102 -18.15 -24.72 -17.61
C SER A 102 -16.87 -24.61 -18.46
N GLU A 103 -17.00 -24.23 -19.72
CA GLU A 103 -15.84 -23.96 -20.57
C GLU A 103 -15.06 -22.78 -19.99
N VAL A 104 -13.88 -23.05 -19.41
CA VAL A 104 -12.97 -22.00 -18.94
C VAL A 104 -12.76 -20.98 -20.08
N PRO A 105 -12.78 -19.65 -19.79
CA PRO A 105 -12.77 -18.63 -20.84
C PRO A 105 -11.66 -18.84 -21.89
N SER A 106 -12.02 -18.71 -23.17
CA SER A 106 -11.11 -19.06 -24.27
C SER A 106 -9.86 -18.18 -24.35
N ASN A 107 -9.94 -16.95 -23.84
CA ASN A 107 -8.91 -15.93 -23.86
C ASN A 107 -7.80 -16.13 -22.81
N VAL A 108 -7.92 -17.10 -21.91
CA VAL A 108 -6.90 -17.37 -20.89
C VAL A 108 -5.74 -18.19 -21.45
N VAL A 109 -4.54 -17.95 -20.93
CA VAL A 109 -3.30 -18.56 -21.40
C VAL A 109 -2.53 -19.15 -20.22
N PRO A 110 -2.34 -20.48 -20.14
CA PRO A 110 -1.53 -21.06 -19.08
C PRO A 110 -0.04 -20.72 -19.21
N LEU A 111 0.62 -20.48 -18.08
CA LEU A 111 2.07 -20.53 -17.99
C LEU A 111 2.52 -21.98 -18.16
N THR A 112 3.61 -22.19 -18.91
CA THR A 112 4.06 -23.55 -19.26
C THR A 112 5.53 -23.80 -18.93
N LYS A 113 6.25 -22.77 -18.52
CA LYS A 113 7.69 -22.81 -18.22
C LYS A 113 7.99 -21.82 -17.12
N TYR A 114 9.09 -22.08 -16.43
CA TYR A 114 9.72 -21.18 -15.48
C TYR A 114 11.22 -21.15 -15.74
N ASN A 115 11.90 -20.18 -15.13
CA ASN A 115 13.34 -20.04 -15.18
C ASN A 115 13.97 -20.66 -13.92
N GLU A 116 14.86 -21.61 -14.12
CA GLU A 116 15.58 -22.35 -13.06
C GLU A 116 16.88 -21.67 -12.64
N ASN A 117 17.32 -20.67 -13.39
CA ASN A 117 18.60 -20.02 -13.14
C ASN A 117 18.55 -19.18 -11.87
N GLN A 118 19.70 -19.07 -11.22
CA GLN A 118 19.87 -18.14 -10.12
C GLN A 118 19.63 -16.71 -10.60
N ILE A 119 18.83 -15.97 -9.84
CA ILE A 119 18.50 -14.58 -10.16
C ILE A 119 19.56 -13.66 -9.57
N PRO A 120 20.22 -12.80 -10.35
CA PRO A 120 21.22 -11.86 -9.82
C PRO A 120 20.63 -10.86 -8.82
N TYR A 121 21.42 -10.42 -7.85
CA TYR A 121 21.03 -9.35 -6.92
C TYR A 121 20.67 -8.06 -7.67
N ARG A 122 19.67 -7.32 -7.17
CA ARG A 122 19.12 -6.10 -7.78
C ARG A 122 18.54 -6.30 -9.18
N THR A 123 18.07 -7.51 -9.49
CA THR A 123 17.31 -7.73 -10.72
C THR A 123 15.89 -7.23 -10.54
N ASN A 124 15.42 -6.41 -11.47
CA ASN A 124 14.04 -5.95 -11.52
C ASN A 124 13.10 -7.10 -11.86
N ILE A 125 12.03 -7.20 -11.11
CA ILE A 125 11.05 -8.28 -11.18
C ILE A 125 9.66 -7.70 -10.94
N THR A 126 8.64 -8.37 -11.46
CA THR A 126 7.25 -7.95 -11.29
C THR A 126 6.41 -9.08 -10.72
N ALA A 127 5.71 -8.83 -9.62
CA ALA A 127 4.60 -9.69 -9.17
C ALA A 127 3.29 -9.21 -9.81
N ILE A 128 2.45 -10.14 -10.29
CA ILE A 128 1.12 -9.77 -10.84
C ILE A 128 0.05 -10.52 -10.08
N GLY A 129 -0.84 -9.80 -9.41
CA GLY A 129 -1.85 -10.42 -8.55
C GLY A 129 -3.00 -9.50 -8.17
N TYR A 130 -3.91 -10.03 -7.38
CA TYR A 130 -5.13 -9.37 -6.94
C TYR A 130 -4.93 -8.82 -5.53
N ASN A 131 -4.39 -7.60 -5.45
CA ASN A 131 -4.25 -6.87 -4.20
C ASN A 131 -5.62 -6.79 -3.51
N ARG A 132 -5.70 -7.32 -2.29
CA ARG A 132 -6.85 -7.26 -1.39
C ARG A 132 -8.20 -7.67 -1.96
N GLY A 133 -8.22 -8.51 -2.99
CA GLY A 133 -9.45 -8.93 -3.62
C GLY A 133 -10.01 -7.96 -4.66
N ALA A 134 -9.21 -6.98 -5.13
CA ALA A 134 -9.58 -6.09 -6.23
C ALA A 134 -10.13 -6.85 -7.45
N ARG A 135 -10.99 -6.21 -8.26
CA ARG A 135 -11.55 -6.84 -9.49
C ARG A 135 -10.50 -7.08 -10.58
N LYS A 136 -9.43 -6.29 -10.58
CA LYS A 136 -8.36 -6.35 -11.59
C LYS A 136 -7.04 -6.70 -10.92
N SER A 137 -6.22 -7.45 -11.64
CA SER A 137 -4.87 -7.73 -11.21
C SER A 137 -3.96 -6.52 -11.42
N VAL A 138 -3.14 -6.24 -10.42
CA VAL A 138 -2.19 -5.13 -10.38
C VAL A 138 -0.78 -5.71 -10.49
N SER A 139 0.05 -5.04 -11.30
CA SER A 139 1.48 -5.33 -11.36
C SER A 139 2.16 -4.58 -10.22
N LYS A 140 2.94 -5.27 -9.40
CA LYS A 140 3.79 -4.68 -8.36
C LYS A 140 5.24 -4.83 -8.80
N PRO A 141 5.92 -3.74 -9.19
CA PRO A 141 7.37 -3.78 -9.40
C PRO A 141 8.06 -4.05 -8.05
N LEU A 142 9.11 -4.86 -8.11
CA LEU A 142 9.92 -5.29 -6.98
C LEU A 142 11.36 -5.45 -7.45
N THR A 143 12.28 -5.60 -6.48
CA THR A 143 13.69 -5.89 -6.78
C THR A 143 14.13 -7.15 -6.06
N ARG A 144 14.98 -7.98 -6.67
CA ARG A 144 15.55 -9.14 -5.97
C ARG A 144 16.55 -8.66 -4.90
N ALA A 145 16.22 -8.91 -3.64
CA ALA A 145 17.05 -8.60 -2.48
C ALA A 145 18.18 -9.64 -2.30
N GLU A 146 19.09 -9.34 -1.38
CA GLU A 146 20.07 -10.30 -0.88
C GLU A 146 19.58 -10.81 0.49
N ALA A 147 19.79 -12.09 0.76
CA ALA A 147 19.38 -12.73 2.00
C ALA A 147 20.58 -13.31 2.74
N GLY A 148 20.34 -13.86 3.94
CA GLY A 148 21.30 -14.72 4.61
C GLY A 148 21.77 -15.88 3.71
N ASN A 149 22.93 -16.47 4.01
CA ASN A 149 23.47 -17.61 3.27
C ASN A 149 23.49 -18.85 4.18
N PRO A 150 22.71 -19.90 3.91
CA PRO A 150 21.80 -20.08 2.76
C PRO A 150 20.56 -19.17 2.77
N GLU A 151 20.05 -18.84 1.58
CA GLU A 151 18.87 -17.99 1.35
C GLU A 151 17.59 -18.76 1.69
N ASN A 152 17.20 -18.71 2.97
CA ASN A 152 16.01 -19.33 3.52
C ASN A 152 15.41 -18.47 4.63
N LEU A 153 14.20 -18.83 5.09
CA LEU A 153 13.49 -18.04 6.10
C LEU A 153 14.24 -18.07 7.44
N TYR A 154 14.78 -19.23 7.85
CA TYR A 154 15.51 -19.39 9.12
C TYR A 154 16.64 -18.37 9.31
N ASN A 155 17.37 -18.06 8.23
CA ASN A 155 18.48 -17.11 8.27
C ASN A 155 18.06 -15.65 8.01
N THR A 156 16.80 -15.41 7.68
CA THR A 156 16.32 -14.10 7.23
C THR A 156 15.31 -13.48 8.19
N LEU A 157 14.46 -14.28 8.84
CA LEU A 157 13.38 -13.78 9.69
C LEU A 157 13.79 -13.73 11.18
N PRO A 158 13.13 -12.87 11.98
CA PRO A 158 13.29 -12.84 13.43
C PRO A 158 13.00 -14.19 14.12
N PRO A 159 13.70 -14.53 15.23
CA PRO A 159 13.56 -15.84 15.90
C PRO A 159 12.16 -16.19 16.39
N ASP A 160 11.36 -15.22 16.79
CA ASP A 160 9.96 -15.37 17.21
C ASP A 160 9.05 -15.77 16.05
N VAL A 161 9.26 -15.18 14.87
CA VAL A 161 8.58 -15.57 13.63
C VAL A 161 8.97 -16.99 13.22
N ILE A 162 10.26 -17.32 13.28
CA ILE A 162 10.77 -18.68 12.99
C ILE A 162 10.17 -19.72 13.93
N THR A 163 10.09 -19.40 15.23
CA THR A 163 9.49 -20.29 16.22
C THR A 163 8.03 -20.58 15.86
N THR A 164 7.30 -19.56 15.42
CA THR A 164 5.89 -19.70 15.03
C THR A 164 5.74 -20.49 13.74
N LEU A 165 6.49 -20.17 12.67
CA LEU A 165 6.44 -20.90 11.40
C LEU A 165 6.83 -22.38 11.57
N SER A 166 7.82 -22.66 12.41
CA SER A 166 8.28 -24.03 12.70
C SER A 166 7.21 -24.89 13.38
N GLN A 167 6.24 -24.29 14.07
CA GLN A 167 5.12 -25.04 14.68
C GLN A 167 4.17 -25.61 13.61
N TYR A 168 3.96 -24.87 12.52
CA TYR A 168 3.01 -25.21 11.46
C TYR A 168 3.66 -25.93 10.28
N GLN A 169 4.99 -25.83 10.12
CA GLN A 169 5.77 -26.46 9.05
C GLN A 169 5.29 -26.06 7.64
N VAL A 170 4.76 -24.83 7.51
CA VAL A 170 4.28 -24.25 6.25
C VAL A 170 4.61 -22.76 6.21
N PRO A 171 5.50 -22.31 5.31
CA PRO A 171 6.49 -23.14 4.60
C PRO A 171 7.54 -23.75 5.56
N ASP A 172 8.36 -24.67 5.06
CA ASP A 172 9.56 -25.14 5.76
C ASP A 172 10.55 -23.97 5.87
N VAL A 173 10.94 -23.61 7.10
CA VAL A 173 11.83 -22.45 7.34
C VAL A 173 13.23 -22.62 6.75
N TYR A 174 13.63 -23.86 6.40
CA TYR A 174 14.90 -24.17 5.75
C TYR A 174 14.81 -24.28 4.22
N LEU A 175 13.62 -24.13 3.65
CA LEU A 175 13.41 -24.13 2.20
C LEU A 175 14.12 -22.95 1.54
N ASP A 176 14.67 -23.17 0.34
CA ASP A 176 15.20 -22.08 -0.47
C ASP A 176 14.08 -21.09 -0.83
N ILE A 177 14.35 -19.80 -0.68
CA ILE A 177 13.43 -18.72 -1.07
C ILE A 177 14.07 -17.79 -2.09
N ILE A 178 13.28 -16.86 -2.63
CA ILE A 178 13.79 -15.65 -3.30
C ILE A 178 13.36 -14.47 -2.45
N MET A 179 14.32 -13.73 -1.89
CA MET A 179 14.04 -12.50 -1.17
C MET A 179 13.71 -11.37 -2.14
N LEU A 180 12.67 -10.62 -1.78
CA LEU A 180 12.09 -9.54 -2.57
C LEU A 180 12.18 -8.26 -1.74
N ASP A 181 12.77 -7.23 -2.33
CA ASP A 181 12.76 -5.87 -1.84
C ASP A 181 11.47 -5.18 -2.34
N GLY A 182 10.70 -4.68 -1.38
CA GLY A 182 9.34 -4.19 -1.57
C GLY A 182 8.25 -5.09 -0.97
N SER A 183 7.05 -4.54 -0.87
CA SER A 183 5.93 -5.15 -0.17
C SER A 183 5.02 -5.96 -1.09
N LEU A 184 4.89 -7.26 -0.81
CA LEU A 184 3.77 -8.07 -1.29
C LEU A 184 2.58 -7.87 -0.35
N LEU A 185 1.60 -7.09 -0.81
CA LEU A 185 0.40 -6.77 -0.03
C LEU A 185 -0.53 -7.99 0.11
N PRO A 186 -1.44 -8.00 1.10
CA PRO A 186 -2.44 -9.06 1.25
C PRO A 186 -3.20 -9.30 -0.06
N GLY A 187 -3.40 -10.58 -0.41
CA GLY A 187 -3.97 -10.99 -1.70
C GLY A 187 -2.93 -11.37 -2.76
N TYR A 188 -1.66 -10.97 -2.65
CA TYR A 188 -0.58 -11.42 -3.54
C TYR A 188 -0.07 -12.84 -3.25
N SER A 189 -0.50 -13.50 -2.17
CA SER A 189 -0.18 -14.91 -1.95
C SER A 189 -0.65 -15.75 -3.13
N GLY A 190 0.26 -16.54 -3.70
CA GLY A 190 0.11 -17.33 -4.91
C GLY A 190 0.33 -16.55 -6.22
N ALA A 191 0.68 -15.27 -6.16
CA ALA A 191 0.94 -14.46 -7.35
C ALA A 191 2.22 -14.91 -8.06
N PRO A 192 2.21 -15.08 -9.39
CA PRO A 192 3.45 -15.33 -10.12
C PRO A 192 4.34 -14.09 -10.12
N VAL A 193 5.64 -14.32 -9.91
CA VAL A 193 6.69 -13.31 -9.99
C VAL A 193 7.52 -13.56 -11.24
N PHE A 194 7.67 -12.53 -12.07
CA PHE A 194 8.31 -12.59 -13.37
C PHE A 194 9.61 -11.78 -13.40
N LEU A 195 10.56 -12.21 -14.22
CA LEU A 195 11.68 -11.37 -14.63
C LEU A 195 11.23 -10.34 -15.65
N ASP A 196 11.56 -9.07 -15.41
CA ASP A 196 11.16 -8.00 -16.33
C ASP A 196 11.85 -8.10 -17.69
N GLY A 197 13.08 -8.64 -17.71
CA GLY A 197 13.91 -8.69 -18.92
C GLY A 197 13.46 -9.70 -19.99
N ASP A 198 12.75 -10.77 -19.60
CA ASP A 198 12.27 -11.82 -20.53
C ASP A 198 10.84 -12.33 -20.25
N GLY A 199 10.19 -11.84 -19.18
CA GLY A 199 8.86 -12.27 -18.76
C GLY A 199 8.79 -13.70 -18.23
N SER A 200 9.92 -14.33 -17.88
CA SER A 200 9.93 -15.69 -17.35
C SER A 200 9.47 -15.74 -15.90
N LEU A 201 8.66 -16.75 -15.57
CA LEU A 201 8.24 -17.04 -14.20
C LEU A 201 9.46 -17.50 -13.38
N ILE A 202 9.73 -16.86 -12.26
CA ILE A 202 10.86 -17.19 -11.37
C ILE A 202 10.43 -17.62 -9.98
N ALA A 203 9.30 -17.11 -9.50
CA ALA A 203 8.83 -17.38 -8.14
C ALA A 203 7.29 -17.34 -8.08
N ILE A 204 6.77 -17.83 -6.97
CA ILE A 204 5.39 -17.68 -6.53
C ILE A 204 5.44 -16.84 -5.26
N GLY A 205 4.80 -15.68 -5.23
CA GLY A 205 4.73 -14.83 -4.05
C GLY A 205 4.02 -15.57 -2.92
N GLU A 206 4.64 -15.62 -1.74
CA GLU A 206 4.05 -16.28 -0.57
C GLU A 206 3.59 -15.28 0.46
N GLY A 207 4.49 -14.39 0.86
CA GLY A 207 4.20 -13.42 1.89
C GLY A 207 5.31 -12.43 2.11
N GLY A 208 5.06 -11.56 3.08
CA GLY A 208 6.03 -10.68 3.70
C GLY A 208 5.76 -10.60 5.19
N LEU A 209 6.76 -10.15 5.94
CA LEU A 209 6.60 -9.94 7.37
C LEU A 209 5.50 -8.92 7.64
N ASP A 210 4.72 -9.17 8.70
CA ASP A 210 3.66 -8.29 9.18
C ASP A 210 2.63 -7.90 8.09
N ALA A 211 2.30 -8.82 7.16
CA ALA A 211 1.42 -8.59 6.01
C ALA A 211 2.02 -7.68 4.92
N GLY A 212 3.33 -7.81 4.69
CA GLY A 212 4.09 -7.01 3.71
C GLY A 212 4.47 -5.63 4.23
N THR A 213 4.62 -5.47 5.54
CA THR A 213 4.73 -4.15 6.17
C THR A 213 6.08 -3.84 6.76
N LYS A 214 6.95 -4.85 6.82
CA LYS A 214 8.39 -4.66 6.66
C LYS A 214 8.68 -4.90 5.18
N SER A 215 9.63 -4.18 4.56
CA SER A 215 10.04 -4.36 3.15
C SER A 215 10.77 -5.69 2.87
N VAL A 216 10.39 -6.72 3.61
CA VAL A 216 10.92 -8.08 3.60
C VAL A 216 9.80 -8.98 3.12
N SER A 217 9.74 -9.16 1.79
CA SER A 217 8.85 -10.13 1.15
C SER A 217 9.65 -11.29 0.58
N TRP A 218 9.02 -12.44 0.39
CA TRP A 218 9.66 -13.59 -0.24
C TRP A 218 8.73 -14.32 -1.20
N GLY A 219 9.35 -14.95 -2.18
CA GLY A 219 8.70 -15.86 -3.11
C GLY A 219 9.30 -17.25 -3.03
N ILE A 220 8.49 -18.26 -3.32
CA ILE A 220 8.90 -19.65 -3.47
C ILE A 220 9.47 -19.82 -4.88
N PRO A 221 10.72 -20.25 -5.03
CA PRO A 221 11.33 -20.51 -6.33
C PRO A 221 10.44 -21.39 -7.21
N ALA A 222 10.22 -20.99 -8.46
CA ALA A 222 9.34 -21.72 -9.38
C ALA A 222 9.82 -23.14 -9.70
N LYS A 223 11.08 -23.49 -9.39
CA LYS A 223 11.58 -24.88 -9.44
C LYS A 223 10.73 -25.85 -8.61
N TYR A 224 10.12 -25.40 -7.51
CA TYR A 224 9.25 -26.24 -6.67
C TYR A 224 7.92 -26.61 -7.35
N LEU A 225 7.58 -26.01 -8.50
CA LEU A 225 6.44 -26.44 -9.31
C LEU A 225 6.61 -27.87 -9.83
N ALA A 226 7.85 -28.30 -10.14
CA ALA A 226 8.10 -29.68 -10.55
C ALA A 226 7.80 -30.68 -9.42
N GLU A 227 8.14 -30.32 -8.18
CA GLU A 227 7.86 -31.14 -7.00
C GLU A 227 6.36 -31.17 -6.70
N LEU A 228 5.65 -30.04 -6.83
CA LEU A 228 4.20 -29.97 -6.74
C LEU A 228 3.51 -30.85 -7.81
N GLU A 229 4.00 -30.84 -9.05
CA GLU A 229 3.51 -31.69 -10.13
C GLU A 229 3.71 -33.18 -9.85
N LEU A 230 4.76 -33.55 -9.11
CA LEU A 230 5.07 -34.94 -8.76
C LEU A 230 4.40 -35.39 -7.44
N SER A 231 3.95 -34.45 -6.62
CA SER A 231 3.31 -34.74 -5.33
C SER A 231 2.11 -35.68 -5.46
N GLU A 232 1.96 -36.55 -4.47
CA GLU A 232 0.79 -37.43 -4.29
C GLU A 232 -0.15 -36.92 -3.18
N HIS A 233 0.26 -35.89 -2.43
CA HIS A 233 -0.54 -35.31 -1.35
C HIS A 233 -1.69 -34.48 -1.92
N LYS A 234 -2.87 -34.58 -1.31
CA LYS A 234 -4.10 -33.88 -1.73
C LYS A 234 -4.85 -33.22 -0.57
N HIS A 235 -4.24 -33.21 0.60
CA HIS A 235 -4.89 -32.75 1.82
C HIS A 235 -4.22 -31.48 2.31
N ILE A 236 -5.04 -30.60 2.88
CA ILE A 236 -4.60 -29.44 3.63
C ILE A 236 -4.08 -29.93 4.99
N PRO A 237 -2.87 -29.56 5.42
CA PRO A 237 -2.35 -29.90 6.73
C PRO A 237 -3.30 -29.41 7.84
N ALA A 238 -3.50 -30.21 8.88
CA ALA A 238 -4.34 -29.82 10.01
C ALA A 238 -3.72 -28.63 10.76
N GLY A 239 -4.54 -27.65 11.14
CA GLY A 239 -4.09 -26.50 11.90
C GLY A 239 -3.42 -25.42 11.06
N ILE A 240 -3.30 -25.60 9.73
CA ILE A 240 -2.74 -24.58 8.85
C ILE A 240 -3.47 -23.27 9.03
N GLU A 241 -4.78 -23.29 9.27
CA GLU A 241 -5.65 -22.11 9.46
C GLU A 241 -5.22 -21.17 10.59
N ASN A 242 -4.35 -21.66 11.49
CA ASN A 242 -3.79 -20.91 12.62
C ASN A 242 -2.35 -20.42 12.35
N SER A 243 -1.77 -20.72 11.19
CA SER A 243 -0.43 -20.26 10.80
C SER A 243 -0.41 -18.73 10.70
N PRO A 244 0.65 -18.05 11.15
CA PRO A 244 0.80 -16.59 10.98
C PRO A 244 0.75 -16.16 9.51
N MET A 245 1.11 -17.05 8.57
CA MET A 245 1.01 -16.82 7.13
C MET A 245 -0.42 -16.71 6.62
N HIS A 246 -1.40 -17.29 7.35
CA HIS A 246 -2.80 -16.97 7.07
C HIS A 246 -3.13 -15.50 7.34
N TYR A 247 -2.41 -14.78 8.20
CA TYR A 247 -2.71 -13.38 8.49
C TYR A 247 -2.06 -12.42 7.49
N SER A 248 -0.89 -12.77 6.93
CA SER A 248 -0.24 -11.99 5.87
C SER A 248 -0.91 -12.14 4.50
N SER A 249 -1.66 -13.22 4.29
CA SER A 249 -2.34 -13.56 3.03
C SER A 249 -3.82 -13.20 3.00
N LYS A 250 -4.46 -13.08 4.16
CA LYS A 250 -5.89 -12.81 4.27
C LYS A 250 -6.17 -11.32 4.21
N VAL A 251 -7.01 -10.95 3.26
CA VAL A 251 -8.04 -9.97 3.57
C VAL A 251 -9.14 -10.69 4.34
N GLN A 252 -9.15 -10.56 5.67
CA GLN A 252 -10.33 -10.91 6.45
C GLN A 252 -11.34 -9.78 6.28
N ILE A 253 -12.37 -10.03 5.48
CA ILE A 253 -13.44 -9.05 5.28
C ILE A 253 -14.32 -9.13 6.51
N SER A 254 -14.16 -8.24 7.50
CA SER A 254 -15.05 -8.20 8.66
C SER A 254 -16.48 -7.83 8.21
N THR A 255 -17.26 -8.82 7.77
CA THR A 255 -18.64 -8.66 7.31
C THR A 255 -19.56 -8.19 8.43
N LYS A 256 -19.21 -8.48 9.70
CA LYS A 256 -19.99 -8.11 10.88
C LYS A 256 -20.14 -6.61 11.11
N LYS A 257 -19.09 -5.80 10.89
CA LYS A 257 -19.19 -4.33 11.11
C LYS A 257 -20.14 -3.66 10.10
N GLU A 258 -20.20 -4.16 8.86
CA GLU A 258 -21.10 -3.63 7.83
C GLU A 258 -22.53 -4.20 7.93
N TYR A 259 -22.68 -5.50 8.22
CA TYR A 259 -24.00 -6.14 8.38
C TYR A 259 -24.77 -5.72 9.64
N VAL A 260 -24.07 -5.38 10.74
CA VAL A 260 -24.72 -4.89 11.96
C VAL A 260 -25.42 -3.53 11.72
N LYS A 261 -24.98 -2.73 10.75
CA LYS A 261 -25.72 -1.52 10.32
C LYS A 261 -27.05 -1.86 9.65
N ASN A 262 -27.19 -3.04 9.03
CA ASN A 262 -28.32 -3.42 8.19
C ASN A 262 -29.26 -4.49 8.80
N ASN A 263 -29.05 -4.92 10.05
CA ASN A 263 -29.94 -5.86 10.77
C ASN A 263 -30.15 -7.24 10.11
N GLU A 264 -29.20 -7.73 9.31
CA GLU A 264 -29.25 -9.07 8.72
C GLU A 264 -28.23 -10.03 9.35
N ASN A 265 -28.58 -11.32 9.39
CA ASN A 265 -27.84 -12.33 10.13
C ASN A 265 -26.68 -12.87 9.27
N PRO A 266 -25.40 -12.74 9.68
CA PRO A 266 -24.22 -12.97 8.84
C PRO A 266 -23.94 -14.45 8.49
N VAL A 267 -24.87 -15.37 8.78
CA VAL A 267 -24.65 -16.82 8.70
C VAL A 267 -24.72 -17.36 7.25
N ASN A 268 -25.27 -16.59 6.30
CA ASN A 268 -25.41 -17.01 4.90
C ASN A 268 -25.09 -15.86 3.92
N LEU A 269 -23.83 -15.42 3.83
CA LEU A 269 -23.40 -14.54 2.73
C LEU A 269 -23.33 -15.35 1.42
N ASP A 270 -24.10 -14.94 0.41
CA ASP A 270 -23.93 -15.45 -0.94
C ASP A 270 -22.61 -14.94 -1.55
N THR A 271 -22.14 -15.57 -2.63
CA THR A 271 -20.91 -15.21 -3.37
C THR A 271 -20.95 -13.81 -3.92
N GLU A 272 -22.11 -13.39 -4.41
CA GLU A 272 -22.30 -12.08 -5.02
C GLU A 272 -22.25 -10.97 -3.94
N ASP A 273 -22.90 -11.18 -2.79
CA ASP A 273 -22.90 -10.24 -1.66
C ASP A 273 -21.50 -10.06 -1.04
N ALA A 274 -20.76 -11.15 -0.86
CA ALA A 274 -19.38 -11.10 -0.38
C ALA A 274 -18.49 -10.29 -1.34
N PHE A 275 -18.75 -10.37 -2.65
CA PHE A 275 -18.01 -9.65 -3.67
C PHE A 275 -18.30 -8.17 -3.68
N GLU A 276 -19.57 -7.80 -3.59
CA GLU A 276 -19.98 -6.40 -3.53
C GLU A 276 -19.39 -5.71 -2.29
N ILE A 277 -19.32 -6.42 -1.15
CA ILE A 277 -18.66 -5.94 0.07
C ILE A 277 -17.16 -5.80 -0.12
N ILE A 278 -16.49 -6.80 -0.69
CA ILE A 278 -15.04 -6.72 -0.98
C ILE A 278 -14.75 -5.51 -1.87
N GLU A 279 -15.54 -5.32 -2.93
CA GLU A 279 -15.38 -4.19 -3.83
C GLU A 279 -15.63 -2.87 -3.10
N LYS A 280 -16.67 -2.77 -2.30
CA LYS A 280 -16.98 -1.53 -1.60
C LYS A 280 -15.91 -1.15 -0.58
N VAL A 281 -15.35 -2.13 0.12
CA VAL A 281 -14.35 -1.91 1.19
C VAL A 281 -12.93 -1.78 0.64
N TYR A 282 -12.58 -2.54 -0.41
CA TYR A 282 -11.20 -2.66 -0.90
C TYR A 282 -10.98 -2.17 -2.34
N ALA A 283 -12.01 -1.65 -3.03
CA ALA A 283 -11.77 -0.97 -4.29
C ALA A 283 -10.88 0.24 -4.07
N GLY A 284 -9.89 0.38 -4.97
CA GLY A 284 -9.06 1.56 -5.04
C GLY A 284 -9.92 2.80 -5.23
N LYS A 285 -9.52 3.90 -4.61
CA LYS A 285 -10.06 5.23 -4.90
C LYS A 285 -9.17 5.83 -5.99
N SER A 286 -9.71 6.04 -7.18
CA SER A 286 -8.97 6.61 -8.30
C SER A 286 -9.54 7.95 -8.74
N ASN A 287 -8.66 8.93 -8.96
CA ASN A 287 -8.99 10.17 -9.65
C ASN A 287 -8.55 10.18 -11.13
N GLY A 288 -8.11 9.02 -11.65
CA GLY A 288 -7.57 8.86 -13.00
C GLY A 288 -6.07 9.09 -13.13
N ILE A 289 -5.43 9.75 -12.15
CA ILE A 289 -3.97 9.95 -12.11
C ILE A 289 -3.34 9.04 -11.06
N PHE A 290 -3.92 9.04 -9.86
CA PHE A 290 -3.53 8.19 -8.73
C PHE A 290 -4.65 7.21 -8.41
N GLU A 291 -4.30 6.08 -7.81
CA GLU A 291 -5.23 5.08 -7.33
C GLU A 291 -4.78 4.48 -5.99
N PHE A 292 -5.46 4.90 -4.91
CA PHE A 292 -5.12 4.50 -3.55
C PHE A 292 -5.94 3.33 -3.08
N TYR A 293 -5.26 2.32 -2.53
CA TYR A 293 -5.86 1.15 -1.93
C TYR A 293 -5.61 1.16 -0.43
N TYR A 294 -6.64 0.92 0.39
CA TYR A 294 -6.45 0.75 1.83
C TYR A 294 -5.54 -0.45 2.08
N VAL A 295 -4.46 -0.26 2.84
CA VAL A 295 -3.42 -1.25 3.09
C VAL A 295 -3.46 -1.81 4.50
N LYS A 296 -3.76 -1.03 5.54
CA LYS A 296 -3.85 -1.49 6.95
C LYS A 296 -4.13 -0.33 7.89
N THR A 297 -4.40 -0.65 9.16
CA THR A 297 -4.35 0.30 10.26
C THR A 297 -3.04 0.12 11.04
N ARG A 298 -2.42 1.21 11.47
CA ARG A 298 -1.19 1.23 12.29
C ARG A 298 -1.35 2.23 13.42
N THR A 299 -0.73 1.93 14.54
CA THR A 299 -0.53 2.91 15.62
C THR A 299 0.47 3.97 15.19
N PHE A 300 0.42 5.13 15.85
CA PHE A 300 1.40 6.18 15.65
C PHE A 300 2.83 5.71 15.96
N GLU A 301 3.02 4.94 17.02
CA GLU A 301 4.33 4.40 17.42
C GLU A 301 4.94 3.54 16.28
N GLU A 302 4.16 2.62 15.70
CA GLU A 302 4.62 1.79 14.58
C GLU A 302 4.98 2.63 13.34
N LEU A 303 4.20 3.68 13.03
CA LEU A 303 4.47 4.57 11.90
C LEU A 303 5.66 5.49 12.15
N TYR A 304 5.84 5.93 13.39
CA TYR A 304 6.98 6.74 13.81
C TYR A 304 8.28 5.93 13.70
N GLU A 305 8.32 4.70 14.24
CA GLU A 305 9.50 3.84 14.17
C GLU A 305 9.93 3.48 12.74
N THR A 306 8.97 3.47 11.81
CA THR A 306 9.22 3.21 10.38
C THR A 306 9.32 4.50 9.55
N SER A 307 9.12 5.68 10.14
CA SER A 307 9.25 6.93 9.40
C SER A 307 10.71 7.18 9.02
N PHE A 308 10.94 7.63 7.79
CA PHE A 308 12.27 8.01 7.34
C PHE A 308 12.73 9.36 7.93
N ASP A 309 11.79 10.14 8.48
CA ASP A 309 12.05 11.43 9.12
C ASP A 309 11.37 11.53 10.49
N THR A 310 11.94 10.82 11.45
CA THR A 310 11.54 10.94 12.86
C THR A 310 11.95 12.29 13.46
N GLU A 311 12.99 12.96 12.93
CA GLU A 311 13.50 14.22 13.46
C GLU A 311 12.47 15.36 13.34
N ASN A 312 11.80 15.51 12.19
CA ASN A 312 10.76 16.53 12.06
C ASN A 312 9.48 16.19 12.84
N ILE A 313 9.15 14.91 13.02
CA ILE A 313 8.05 14.49 13.90
C ILE A 313 8.39 14.86 15.36
N ASP A 314 9.62 14.57 15.81
CA ASP A 314 10.10 14.91 17.15
C ASP A 314 10.07 16.43 17.38
N MET A 315 10.49 17.20 16.39
CA MET A 315 10.44 18.66 16.45
C MET A 315 9.01 19.16 16.61
N LEU A 316 8.06 18.60 15.84
CA LEU A 316 6.65 18.94 15.93
C LEU A 316 6.08 18.59 17.32
N ILE A 317 6.33 17.38 17.83
CA ILE A 317 5.90 16.95 19.16
C ILE A 317 6.49 17.87 20.23
N THR A 318 7.80 18.12 20.17
CA THR A 318 8.51 18.96 21.14
C THR A 318 7.93 20.38 21.19
N GLU A 319 7.60 20.95 20.04
CA GLU A 319 6.97 22.28 19.98
C GLU A 319 5.60 22.27 20.67
N ILE A 320 4.75 21.28 20.35
CA ILE A 320 3.42 21.14 20.97
C ILE A 320 3.54 21.00 22.50
N GLU A 321 4.45 20.16 22.96
CA GLU A 321 4.71 20.00 24.40
C GLU A 321 5.24 21.28 25.04
N SER A 322 6.06 22.06 24.32
CA SER A 322 6.59 23.35 24.80
C SER A 322 5.49 24.41 24.99
N MET A 323 4.39 24.29 24.24
CA MET A 323 3.19 25.11 24.40
C MET A 323 2.35 24.72 25.63
N GLY A 324 2.77 23.68 26.37
CA GLY A 324 2.07 23.16 27.54
C GLY A 324 0.94 22.20 27.18
N LEU A 325 0.94 21.61 25.99
CA LEU A 325 -0.04 20.63 25.54
C LEU A 325 0.54 19.22 25.70
N HIS A 326 -0.02 18.42 26.61
CA HIS A 326 0.37 17.03 26.81
C HIS A 326 -0.71 16.09 26.27
N LEU A 327 -0.46 15.51 25.09
CA LEU A 327 -1.40 14.67 24.35
C LEU A 327 -1.07 13.17 24.51
N ASP A 328 -2.08 12.31 24.40
CA ASP A 328 -1.88 10.86 24.45
C ASP A 328 -1.67 10.25 23.05
N TYR A 329 -0.44 10.34 22.54
CA TYR A 329 -0.06 9.78 21.24
C TYR A 329 -0.22 8.25 21.15
N SER A 330 -0.27 7.54 22.28
CA SER A 330 -0.40 6.06 22.29
C SER A 330 -1.77 5.59 21.80
N THR A 331 -2.74 6.49 21.76
CA THR A 331 -4.11 6.23 21.27
C THR A 331 -4.30 6.57 19.79
N PHE A 332 -3.25 7.06 19.13
CA PHE A 332 -3.35 7.50 17.75
C PHE A 332 -3.18 6.31 16.83
N GLU A 333 -4.21 6.06 16.02
CA GLU A 333 -4.21 5.04 14.98
C GLU A 333 -4.56 5.67 13.63
N PHE A 334 -4.00 5.11 12.57
CA PHE A 334 -4.09 5.61 11.21
C PHE A 334 -4.35 4.50 10.22
N ASP A 335 -5.28 4.74 9.30
CA ASP A 335 -5.48 3.93 8.12
C ASP A 335 -4.47 4.35 7.04
N VAL A 336 -3.66 3.39 6.60
CA VAL A 336 -2.62 3.55 5.59
C VAL A 336 -3.18 3.15 4.23
N TYR A 337 -2.94 3.97 3.21
CA TYR A 337 -3.30 3.72 1.82
C TYR A 337 -2.05 3.80 0.93
N GLU A 338 -2.01 3.00 -0.13
CA GLU A 338 -0.89 2.96 -1.06
C GLU A 338 -1.39 3.08 -2.50
N ASP A 339 -0.71 3.91 -3.29
CA ASP A 339 -0.72 3.83 -4.75
C ASP A 339 0.46 2.95 -5.19
N PRO A 340 0.22 1.69 -5.61
CA PRO A 340 1.29 0.76 -5.92
C PRO A 340 2.00 1.08 -7.24
N LEU A 341 1.40 1.92 -8.11
CA LEU A 341 2.00 2.30 -9.39
C LEU A 341 2.88 3.53 -9.24
N LYS A 342 2.49 4.47 -8.38
CA LYS A 342 3.25 5.68 -8.07
C LYS A 342 4.15 5.54 -6.85
N GLU A 343 4.05 4.42 -6.15
CA GLU A 343 4.82 4.11 -4.95
C GLU A 343 4.63 5.18 -3.86
N ILE A 344 3.42 5.71 -3.74
CA ILE A 344 3.05 6.74 -2.76
C ILE A 344 2.25 6.10 -1.64
N ILE A 345 2.60 6.43 -0.40
CA ILE A 345 1.86 6.07 0.79
C ILE A 345 1.22 7.35 1.35
N ILE A 346 -0.07 7.26 1.64
CA ILE A 346 -0.79 8.27 2.43
C ILE A 346 -1.34 7.61 3.67
N VAL A 347 -1.56 8.41 4.70
CA VAL A 347 -2.21 7.96 5.92
C VAL A 347 -3.37 8.90 6.24
N VAL A 348 -4.40 8.36 6.88
CA VAL A 348 -5.57 9.11 7.35
C VAL A 348 -5.90 8.64 8.76
N PRO A 349 -6.52 9.46 9.63
CA PRO A 349 -6.94 9.00 10.95
C PRO A 349 -7.83 7.75 10.87
N GLU A 350 -7.64 6.78 11.77
CA GLU A 350 -8.38 5.51 11.76
C GLU A 350 -9.90 5.75 11.63
N GLY A 351 -10.54 5.02 10.72
CA GLY A 351 -11.98 5.05 10.53
C GLY A 351 -12.50 6.27 9.79
N MET A 352 -11.63 7.18 9.34
CA MET A 352 -11.97 8.33 8.51
C MET A 352 -11.69 8.00 7.04
N PRO A 353 -12.72 7.67 6.24
CA PRO A 353 -12.51 7.09 4.92
C PRO A 353 -11.99 8.12 3.91
N LEU A 354 -11.10 7.66 3.02
CA LEU A 354 -10.71 8.39 1.83
C LEU A 354 -11.87 8.43 0.82
N VAL A 355 -12.26 9.65 0.44
CA VAL A 355 -13.35 9.95 -0.50
C VAL A 355 -12.86 10.83 -1.65
N LEU A 356 -13.64 10.90 -2.73
CA LEU A 356 -13.41 11.85 -3.82
C LEU A 356 -14.43 12.98 -3.72
N ASP A 357 -13.97 14.22 -3.87
CA ASP A 357 -14.85 15.38 -3.98
C ASP A 357 -15.48 15.50 -5.39
N SER A 358 -16.25 16.57 -5.63
CA SER A 358 -16.87 16.83 -6.94
C SER A 358 -15.88 17.12 -8.07
N GLU A 359 -14.63 17.42 -7.74
CA GLU A 359 -13.54 17.73 -8.68
C GLU A 359 -12.58 16.53 -8.84
N ASN A 360 -12.89 15.38 -8.22
CA ASN A 360 -12.04 14.19 -8.12
C ASN A 360 -10.73 14.41 -7.34
N ASN A 361 -10.68 15.36 -6.41
CA ASN A 361 -9.58 15.41 -5.44
C ASN A 361 -9.84 14.40 -4.32
N PHE A 362 -8.77 13.85 -3.77
CA PHE A 362 -8.88 12.98 -2.60
C PHE A 362 -9.09 13.85 -1.35
N MET A 363 -10.12 13.52 -0.57
CA MET A 363 -10.37 14.13 0.72
C MET A 363 -10.60 13.04 1.77
N VAL A 364 -10.38 13.38 3.02
CA VAL A 364 -10.74 12.52 4.15
C VAL A 364 -12.08 12.97 4.71
N ASP A 365 -13.02 12.04 4.85
CA ASP A 365 -14.26 12.31 5.57
C ASP A 365 -13.98 12.30 7.08
N LEU A 366 -13.78 13.49 7.63
CA LEU A 366 -13.46 13.69 9.04
C LEU A 366 -14.71 13.73 9.94
N SER A 367 -15.92 13.52 9.42
CA SER A 367 -17.18 13.70 10.17
C SER A 367 -17.33 12.81 11.41
N GLY A 368 -16.50 11.77 11.54
CA GLY A 368 -16.43 10.92 12.72
C GLY A 368 -15.50 11.43 13.83
N LEU A 369 -14.71 12.48 13.60
CA LEU A 369 -13.82 13.08 14.60
C LEU A 369 -14.51 14.20 15.39
N PRO A 370 -14.14 14.41 16.65
CA PRO A 370 -14.53 15.60 17.38
C PRO A 370 -14.15 16.87 16.62
N MET A 371 -15.06 17.84 16.57
CA MET A 371 -14.78 19.15 15.97
C MET A 371 -14.32 19.04 14.49
N SER A 372 -14.87 18.10 13.73
CA SER A 372 -14.49 17.85 12.33
C SER A 372 -14.57 19.07 11.41
N ASP A 373 -15.49 20.00 11.68
CA ASP A 373 -15.69 21.22 10.88
C ASP A 373 -14.49 22.19 10.94
N TRP A 374 -13.56 21.96 11.87
CA TRP A 374 -12.40 22.79 12.14
C TRP A 374 -11.15 22.32 11.38
N TYR A 375 -11.28 21.28 10.58
CA TYR A 375 -10.17 20.68 9.89
C TYR A 375 -10.53 20.24 8.48
N SER A 376 -9.52 20.18 7.62
CA SER A 376 -9.60 19.39 6.40
C SER A 376 -8.29 18.66 6.18
N LEU A 377 -8.38 17.49 5.55
CA LEU A 377 -7.24 16.75 5.05
C LEU A 377 -7.56 16.34 3.61
N SER A 378 -6.75 16.81 2.68
CA SER A 378 -6.88 16.49 1.26
C SER A 378 -5.55 16.08 0.66
N PHE A 379 -5.64 15.36 -0.46
CA PHE A 379 -4.49 14.92 -1.23
C PHE A 379 -4.70 15.20 -2.72
N GLY A 380 -3.62 15.54 -3.39
CA GLY A 380 -3.66 15.88 -4.81
C GLY A 380 -2.29 15.76 -5.46
N GLY A 381 -2.25 15.86 -6.79
CA GLY A 381 -1.01 15.72 -7.54
C GLY A 381 -1.22 15.83 -9.05
N ASP A 382 -0.13 15.70 -9.78
CA ASP A 382 -0.08 15.76 -11.25
C ASP A 382 0.96 14.74 -11.78
N ASP A 383 0.72 14.17 -12.96
CA ASP A 383 1.63 13.24 -13.65
C ASP A 383 2.69 13.94 -14.52
N ASN A 384 2.74 15.27 -14.46
CA ASN A 384 3.64 16.06 -15.28
C ASN A 384 4.43 17.08 -14.46
N VAL A 385 5.70 16.75 -14.18
CA VAL A 385 6.63 17.62 -13.46
C VAL A 385 7.06 18.81 -14.32
N TYR A 386 7.05 18.67 -15.65
CA TYR A 386 7.69 19.61 -16.59
C TYR A 386 6.73 20.41 -17.48
N GLY A 387 5.47 19.98 -17.60
CA GLY A 387 4.50 20.54 -18.56
C GLY A 387 3.55 21.59 -18.00
N SER A 388 3.44 21.71 -16.68
CA SER A 388 2.67 22.76 -16.02
C SER A 388 3.63 23.65 -15.22
N THR A 389 3.53 24.98 -15.39
CA THR A 389 4.33 26.01 -14.70
C THR A 389 4.05 26.10 -13.19
N TRP A 390 3.61 25.01 -12.56
CA TRP A 390 3.24 24.92 -11.16
C TRP A 390 4.44 25.04 -10.19
N ILE A 391 5.57 25.61 -10.63
CA ILE A 391 6.63 26.05 -9.70
C ILE A 391 6.12 27.32 -9.00
N ALA A 392 5.26 27.08 -8.02
CA ALA A 392 5.53 27.38 -6.63
C ALA A 392 6.07 28.80 -6.35
N SER A 393 5.22 29.79 -6.58
CA SER A 393 5.07 30.80 -5.55
C SER A 393 4.04 30.30 -4.54
N GLY A 394 4.20 30.58 -3.25
CA GLY A 394 3.15 30.29 -2.25
C GLY A 394 1.76 30.81 -2.65
N THR A 395 1.71 31.76 -3.59
CA THR A 395 0.51 32.30 -4.24
C THR A 395 -0.27 31.31 -5.12
N GLU A 396 0.34 30.24 -5.65
CA GLU A 396 -0.39 29.23 -6.46
C GLU A 396 -0.89 28.06 -5.62
N LEU A 397 -0.13 27.62 -4.60
CA LEU A 397 -0.68 26.80 -3.52
C LEU A 397 -1.90 27.49 -2.88
N TYR A 398 -1.81 28.82 -2.69
CA TYR A 398 -2.89 29.70 -2.26
C TYR A 398 -4.14 29.67 -3.16
N ASN A 399 -4.00 29.61 -4.48
CA ASN A 399 -5.14 29.61 -5.40
C ASN A 399 -5.83 28.24 -5.51
N ASN A 400 -5.11 27.15 -5.23
CA ASN A 400 -5.64 25.78 -5.28
C ASN A 400 -6.19 25.28 -3.94
N MET A 401 -5.83 25.93 -2.83
CA MET A 401 -6.62 25.84 -1.60
C MET A 401 -7.99 26.44 -1.92
N ASN A 402 -8.97 25.60 -2.25
CA ASN A 402 -10.32 25.98 -2.66
C ASN A 402 -11.11 26.61 -1.49
N LEU A 403 -10.68 27.80 -1.06
CA LEU A 403 -11.30 28.61 0.00
C LEU A 403 -12.65 29.20 -0.46
N SER A 404 -13.15 28.82 -1.64
CA SER A 404 -14.50 29.16 -2.10
C SER A 404 -15.58 28.69 -1.11
N VAL A 405 -15.29 27.65 -0.33
CA VAL A 405 -16.12 27.14 0.77
C VAL A 405 -16.37 28.21 1.86
N LEU A 406 -15.46 29.18 2.04
CA LEU A 406 -15.52 30.18 3.11
C LEU A 406 -16.02 31.57 2.68
N GLY A 407 -16.34 31.76 1.39
CA GLY A 407 -17.01 32.97 0.89
C GLY A 407 -16.23 34.29 1.02
N GLN A 408 -14.98 34.31 1.51
CA GLN A 408 -14.09 35.48 1.57
C GLN A 408 -12.61 35.12 1.44
N THR A 409 -11.81 36.04 0.87
CA THR A 409 -10.35 35.95 0.76
C THR A 409 -9.63 36.21 2.08
N VAL A 410 -8.78 35.28 2.51
CA VAL A 410 -7.75 35.49 3.55
C VAL A 410 -6.69 36.45 2.99
N GLY A 411 -6.18 37.40 3.79
CA GLY A 411 -5.29 38.48 3.33
C GLY A 411 -3.83 38.08 3.01
N GLY A 412 -3.62 36.92 2.40
CA GLY A 412 -2.32 36.33 2.10
C GLY A 412 -1.84 35.34 3.16
N TRP A 413 -0.74 34.65 2.85
CA TRP A 413 -0.11 33.63 3.69
C TRP A 413 1.38 33.92 3.86
N THR A 414 1.95 33.48 4.97
CA THR A 414 3.39 33.52 5.25
C THR A 414 3.88 32.09 5.46
N ILE A 415 5.02 31.75 4.86
CA ILE A 415 5.70 30.48 5.11
C ILE A 415 6.35 30.58 6.48
N ASN A 416 6.09 29.61 7.34
CA ASN A 416 6.76 29.48 8.61
C ASN A 416 8.08 28.73 8.38
N GLU A 417 9.18 29.49 8.33
CA GLU A 417 10.52 28.97 8.02
C GLU A 417 11.03 28.00 9.10
N ASP A 418 10.53 28.10 10.33
CA ASP A 418 10.98 27.25 11.45
C ASP A 418 10.48 25.81 11.30
N PHE A 419 9.36 25.59 10.59
CA PHE A 419 8.74 24.28 10.38
C PHE A 419 8.78 23.81 8.92
N THR A 420 9.50 24.54 8.05
CA THR A 420 9.63 24.21 6.63
C THR A 420 11.01 23.62 6.35
N SER A 421 11.07 22.39 5.82
CA SER A 421 12.35 21.73 5.52
C SER A 421 13.09 22.38 4.34
N SER A 422 14.41 22.57 4.49
CA SER A 422 15.21 23.38 3.57
C SER A 422 15.46 22.80 2.17
N SER A 423 15.32 21.48 1.96
CA SER A 423 15.43 20.83 0.63
C SER A 423 14.29 21.26 -0.29
N ALA A 424 13.06 21.09 0.18
CA ALA A 424 11.86 21.44 -0.57
C ALA A 424 11.74 22.93 -0.86
N TYR A 425 12.05 23.79 0.11
CA TYR A 425 12.05 25.24 -0.11
C TYR A 425 13.10 25.67 -1.15
N LYS A 426 14.32 25.10 -1.10
CA LYS A 426 15.38 25.47 -2.06
C LYS A 426 15.08 25.02 -3.48
N GLY A 427 14.48 23.84 -3.65
CA GLY A 427 14.10 23.35 -4.97
C GLY A 427 12.92 24.12 -5.57
N ILE A 428 11.93 24.48 -4.74
CA ILE A 428 10.79 25.35 -5.10
C ILE A 428 11.23 26.79 -5.46
N ALA A 429 12.03 27.43 -4.60
CA ALA A 429 12.36 28.84 -4.72
C ALA A 429 13.41 29.16 -5.79
N LEU A 430 14.22 28.18 -6.22
CA LEU A 430 15.37 28.43 -7.09
C LEU A 430 15.17 28.01 -8.55
N ASN A 431 13.99 27.53 -8.94
CA ASN A 431 13.71 27.12 -10.33
C ASN A 431 14.79 26.16 -10.87
N GLN A 432 15.34 25.32 -9.98
CA GLN A 432 16.40 24.38 -10.34
C GLN A 432 15.76 23.17 -10.99
N THR A 433 16.30 22.77 -12.14
CA THR A 433 15.95 21.51 -12.78
C THR A 433 16.40 20.38 -11.87
N TYR A 434 15.43 19.75 -11.18
CA TYR A 434 15.60 18.45 -10.53
C TYR A 434 16.08 17.48 -11.60
N THR A 435 17.31 16.98 -11.47
CA THR A 435 17.89 16.15 -12.53
C THR A 435 17.81 14.66 -12.25
N ASP A 436 17.48 14.19 -11.04
CA ASP A 436 17.30 12.75 -10.74
C ASP A 436 16.84 12.46 -9.28
N VAL A 437 16.14 13.37 -8.59
CA VAL A 437 15.96 13.26 -7.12
C VAL A 437 14.50 13.11 -6.75
N THR A 438 14.15 11.97 -6.14
CA THR A 438 13.00 11.82 -5.24
C THR A 438 13.22 12.80 -4.07
N ASP A 439 12.41 13.85 -4.00
CA ASP A 439 12.51 14.88 -2.96
C ASP A 439 11.19 14.96 -2.18
N LEU A 440 11.33 15.37 -0.93
CA LEU A 440 10.24 15.46 0.03
C LEU A 440 10.39 16.73 0.85
N GLY A 441 9.25 17.38 1.07
CA GLY A 441 9.16 18.63 1.78
C GLY A 441 7.99 18.75 2.69
N TRP A 442 8.19 19.45 3.80
CA TRP A 442 7.11 19.96 4.63
C TRP A 442 7.09 21.47 4.59
N ILE A 443 5.89 22.04 4.46
CA ILE A 443 5.65 23.46 4.34
C ILE A 443 4.53 23.82 5.30
N VAL A 444 4.79 24.76 6.19
CA VAL A 444 3.76 25.33 7.06
C VAL A 444 3.42 26.74 6.57
N LEU A 445 2.13 26.98 6.33
CA LEU A 445 1.61 28.26 5.89
C LEU A 445 0.66 28.82 6.95
N ASP A 446 0.94 30.03 7.41
CA ASP A 446 0.08 30.75 8.34
C ASP A 446 -0.64 31.90 7.63
N ALA A 447 -1.94 32.05 7.88
CA ALA A 447 -2.71 33.16 7.36
C ALA A 447 -2.20 34.50 7.93
N ASN A 448 -1.97 35.48 7.05
CA ASN A 448 -1.47 36.80 7.46
C ASN A 448 -2.48 37.58 8.32
N TYR A 449 -3.76 37.26 8.18
CA TYR A 449 -4.85 37.92 8.88
C TYR A 449 -5.87 36.88 9.34
N PRO A 450 -6.50 37.09 10.51
CA PRO A 450 -7.59 36.23 10.94
C PRO A 450 -8.75 36.29 9.94
N TYR A 451 -9.37 35.14 9.70
CA TYR A 451 -10.59 34.99 8.93
C TYR A 451 -11.81 35.26 9.83
N TYR A 452 -12.67 36.19 9.43
CA TYR A 452 -13.89 36.48 10.16
C TYR A 452 -15.06 35.72 9.55
N ASN A 453 -15.64 34.77 10.28
CA ASN A 453 -16.82 34.04 9.83
C ASN A 453 -18.08 34.85 10.15
N GLN A 454 -18.86 35.15 9.12
CA GLN A 454 -20.08 35.93 9.27
C GLN A 454 -21.22 35.17 9.97
N LEU A 455 -21.18 33.83 9.97
CA LEU A 455 -22.24 32.99 10.53
C LEU A 455 -22.20 32.95 12.06
N ASP A 456 -21.01 32.79 12.64
CA ASP A 456 -20.80 32.71 14.09
C ASP A 456 -20.22 34.00 14.71
N GLN A 457 -19.83 34.97 13.88
CA GLN A 457 -19.23 36.25 14.29
C GLN A 457 -17.88 36.11 15.02
N GLN A 458 -17.10 35.07 14.71
CA GLN A 458 -15.79 34.84 15.31
C GLN A 458 -14.64 35.03 14.32
N ASN A 459 -13.45 35.29 14.89
CA ASN A 459 -12.18 35.32 14.17
C ASN A 459 -11.47 33.97 14.29
N TYR A 460 -10.91 33.52 13.18
CA TYR A 460 -10.16 32.28 13.04
C TYR A 460 -8.76 32.55 12.55
N LEU A 461 -7.76 31.99 13.22
CA LEU A 461 -6.46 31.82 12.59
C LEU A 461 -6.53 30.57 11.73
N ILE A 462 -5.95 30.64 10.53
CA ILE A 462 -5.91 29.51 9.61
C ILE A 462 -4.45 29.15 9.40
N SER A 463 -4.13 27.88 9.58
CA SER A 463 -2.82 27.33 9.26
C SER A 463 -2.98 26.12 8.34
N SER A 464 -2.00 25.89 7.48
CA SER A 464 -1.96 24.78 6.53
C SER A 464 -0.62 24.08 6.63
N TYR A 465 -0.66 22.75 6.79
CA TYR A 465 0.49 21.87 6.85
C TYR A 465 0.51 20.99 5.60
N ILE A 466 1.48 21.25 4.73
CA ILE A 466 1.60 20.61 3.42
C ILE A 466 2.81 19.70 3.40
N THR A 467 2.61 18.46 3.01
CA THR A 467 3.71 17.55 2.64
C THR A 467 3.74 17.46 1.12
N LEU A 468 4.91 17.65 0.51
CA LEU A 468 5.10 17.64 -0.93
C LEU A 468 6.10 16.55 -1.33
N LEU A 469 5.66 15.65 -2.20
CA LEU A 469 6.43 14.60 -2.84
C LEU A 469 6.73 15.00 -4.29
N VAL A 470 7.99 14.91 -4.70
CA VAL A 470 8.40 15.18 -6.08
C VAL A 470 9.32 14.05 -6.54
N ASN A 471 9.00 13.42 -7.66
CA ASN A 471 9.93 12.56 -8.38
C ASN A 471 10.00 12.96 -9.86
N ASN A 472 10.71 12.18 -10.68
CA ASN A 472 10.89 12.48 -12.10
C ASN A 472 9.58 12.37 -12.92
N GLU A 473 8.58 11.66 -12.41
CA GLU A 473 7.36 11.28 -13.13
C GLU A 473 6.09 11.97 -12.62
N SER A 474 6.09 12.46 -11.38
CA SER A 474 4.89 12.97 -10.73
C SER A 474 5.23 13.89 -9.56
N ARG A 475 4.22 14.68 -9.20
CA ARG A 475 4.20 15.45 -7.96
C ARG A 475 2.95 15.07 -7.21
N PHE A 476 3.07 14.95 -5.90
CA PHE A 476 1.96 14.61 -5.03
C PHE A 476 2.06 15.44 -3.76
N TYR A 477 0.93 15.79 -3.15
CA TYR A 477 0.91 16.51 -1.90
C TYR A 477 -0.24 16.05 -1.01
N SER A 478 -0.02 16.17 0.30
CA SER A 478 -1.08 16.22 1.30
C SER A 478 -1.23 17.65 1.80
N ASN A 479 -2.44 18.03 2.20
CA ASN A 479 -2.72 19.33 2.78
C ASN A 479 -3.67 19.18 3.96
N ALA A 480 -3.16 19.46 5.15
CA ALA A 480 -3.92 19.57 6.37
C ALA A 480 -4.24 21.06 6.63
N ILE A 481 -5.52 21.44 6.57
CA ILE A 481 -5.97 22.81 6.89
C ILE A 481 -6.63 22.81 8.25
N MET A 482 -6.31 23.81 9.06
CA MET A 482 -6.69 23.88 10.46
C MET A 482 -7.23 25.27 10.76
N TYR A 483 -8.44 25.31 11.31
CA TYR A 483 -9.10 26.53 11.75
C TYR A 483 -8.97 26.63 13.27
N MET A 484 -8.27 27.65 13.77
CA MET A 484 -8.08 27.89 15.19
C MET A 484 -9.02 29.01 15.68
N PRO A 485 -10.05 28.68 16.48
CA PRO A 485 -10.88 29.68 17.15
C PRO A 485 -10.05 30.55 18.09
N GLU A 486 -10.47 31.81 18.26
CA GLU A 486 -9.90 32.73 19.26
C GLU A 486 -9.89 32.14 20.69
N LEU A 487 -10.85 31.26 21.01
CA LEU A 487 -10.86 30.54 22.28
C LEU A 487 -9.62 29.63 22.42
N VAL A 488 -9.26 28.89 21.37
CA VAL A 488 -8.08 28.00 21.37
C VAL A 488 -6.79 28.81 21.43
N THR A 489 -6.72 29.93 20.72
CA THR A 489 -5.56 30.83 20.78
C THR A 489 -5.39 31.44 22.17
N SER A 490 -6.48 31.60 22.93
CA SER A 490 -6.40 32.05 24.33
C SER A 490 -5.76 31.00 25.26
N TYR A 491 -6.01 29.69 25.05
CA TYR A 491 -5.36 28.63 25.84
C TYR A 491 -3.84 28.64 25.62
N VAL A 492 -3.42 28.66 24.35
CA VAL A 492 -2.00 28.73 23.95
C VAL A 492 -1.36 30.04 24.44
N GLY A 493 -2.01 31.17 24.18
CA GLY A 493 -1.46 32.50 24.48
C GLY A 493 -1.38 32.83 25.98
N MET A 494 -2.20 32.20 26.82
CA MET A 494 -2.14 32.36 28.27
C MET A 494 -1.18 31.36 28.94
N GLY A 495 -0.57 30.44 28.20
CA GLY A 495 0.30 29.39 28.75
C GLY A 495 -0.46 28.44 29.67
N VAL A 496 -1.72 28.14 29.36
CA VAL A 496 -2.50 27.17 30.13
C VAL A 496 -1.96 25.79 29.82
N TYR A 497 -1.50 25.10 30.86
CA TYR A 497 -1.05 23.71 30.75
C TYR A 497 -2.28 22.80 30.57
N LEU A 498 -2.41 22.19 29.39
CA LEU A 498 -3.46 21.25 29.05
C LEU A 498 -2.91 19.83 29.13
N ASP A 499 -3.41 19.04 30.08
CA ASP A 499 -3.00 17.66 30.31
C ASP A 499 -4.11 16.70 29.87
N CYS A 500 -4.08 16.28 28.60
CA CYS A 500 -5.07 15.38 28.03
C CYS A 500 -4.84 13.92 28.43
N VAL A 501 -3.69 13.60 29.02
CA VAL A 501 -3.37 12.26 29.52
C VAL A 501 -3.97 12.06 30.92
N ASN A 502 -3.69 12.96 31.85
CA ASN A 502 -4.05 12.79 33.26
C ASN A 502 -5.30 13.57 33.69
N ASN A 503 -5.73 14.58 32.91
CA ASN A 503 -6.80 15.48 33.29
C ASN A 503 -7.78 15.81 32.15
N TYR A 504 -7.96 14.89 31.20
CA TYR A 504 -8.84 15.05 30.04
C TYR A 504 -10.21 15.64 30.39
N SER A 505 -10.87 15.15 31.46
CA SER A 505 -12.24 15.58 31.81
C SER A 505 -12.39 17.05 32.22
N ALA A 506 -11.31 17.72 32.59
CA ALA A 506 -11.36 19.14 32.98
C ALA A 506 -11.55 20.05 31.78
N ASP A 507 -11.02 19.67 30.62
CA ASP A 507 -10.92 20.49 29.42
C ASP A 507 -11.14 19.64 28.14
N ALA A 508 -12.11 18.73 28.19
CA ALA A 508 -12.33 17.69 27.17
C ALA A 508 -12.43 18.26 25.74
N ASP A 509 -13.16 19.36 25.55
CA ASP A 509 -13.30 20.00 24.23
C ASP A 509 -11.96 20.51 23.67
N ALA A 510 -11.09 21.05 24.54
CA ALA A 510 -9.76 21.50 24.13
C ALA A 510 -8.84 20.32 23.83
N CYS A 511 -8.92 19.25 24.61
CA CYS A 511 -8.19 18.01 24.34
C CYS A 511 -8.62 17.37 23.03
N ASP A 512 -9.93 17.23 22.79
CA ASP A 512 -10.50 16.73 21.54
C ASP A 512 -10.04 17.57 20.34
N TYR A 513 -10.00 18.90 20.50
CA TYR A 513 -9.45 19.79 19.49
C TYR A 513 -7.98 19.46 19.20
N PHE A 514 -7.11 19.55 20.19
CA PHE A 514 -5.66 19.40 19.97
C PHE A 514 -5.25 17.98 19.56
N GLU A 515 -5.92 16.94 20.06
CA GLU A 515 -5.68 15.57 19.61
C GLU A 515 -6.09 15.38 18.14
N THR A 516 -7.26 15.88 17.73
CA THR A 516 -7.72 15.82 16.34
C THR A 516 -6.80 16.61 15.42
N TRP A 517 -6.43 17.81 15.84
CA TRP A 517 -5.45 18.66 15.16
C TRP A 517 -4.13 17.94 14.92
N MET A 518 -3.59 17.32 15.97
CA MET A 518 -2.32 16.60 15.91
C MET A 518 -2.41 15.35 15.04
N LYS A 519 -3.51 14.58 15.11
CA LYS A 519 -3.77 13.44 14.21
C LYS A 519 -3.73 13.86 12.75
N ILE A 520 -4.35 14.98 12.41
CA ILE A 520 -4.42 15.46 11.03
C ILE A 520 -3.05 15.96 10.53
N ILE A 521 -2.28 16.65 11.36
CA ILE A 521 -0.90 17.04 11.01
C ILE A 521 -0.02 15.80 10.81
N ILE A 522 -0.03 14.85 11.75
CA ILE A 522 0.72 13.60 11.63
C ILE A 522 0.33 12.87 10.34
N ALA A 523 -0.98 12.83 10.04
CA ALA A 523 -1.45 12.15 8.84
C ALA A 523 -0.92 12.80 7.55
N SER A 524 -0.91 14.13 7.50
CA SER A 524 -0.28 14.87 6.40
C SER A 524 1.23 14.61 6.35
N HIS A 525 1.92 14.72 7.49
CA HIS A 525 3.38 14.57 7.60
C HIS A 525 3.88 13.20 7.10
N LEU A 526 3.18 12.12 7.46
CA LEU A 526 3.54 10.75 7.11
C LEU A 526 3.23 10.37 5.64
N THR A 527 2.74 11.31 4.82
CA THR A 527 2.65 11.12 3.38
C THR A 527 4.05 11.03 2.79
N THR A 528 4.39 9.92 2.13
CA THR A 528 5.76 9.62 1.69
C THR A 528 5.82 8.68 0.49
N PHE A 529 7.02 8.45 -0.02
CA PHE A 529 7.29 7.38 -0.98
C PHE A 529 7.49 6.04 -0.26
N SER A 530 6.99 4.96 -0.84
CA SER A 530 7.11 3.62 -0.29
C SER A 530 8.56 3.16 -0.13
N GLU A 531 9.48 3.62 -0.97
CA GLU A 531 10.92 3.34 -0.84
C GLU A 531 11.56 4.01 0.38
N LEU A 532 11.02 5.16 0.82
CA LEU A 532 11.58 5.93 1.93
C LEU A 532 11.08 5.39 3.27
N GLN A 533 9.79 5.04 3.38
CA GLN A 533 9.17 4.58 4.62
C GLN A 533 9.74 3.27 5.20
N PHE A 534 10.69 2.61 4.53
CA PHE A 534 11.28 1.37 5.00
C PHE A 534 12.81 1.32 4.81
N ALA A 535 13.46 2.47 4.62
CA ALA A 535 14.89 2.54 4.30
C ALA A 535 15.84 2.16 5.47
N TRP A 536 15.30 1.88 6.67
CA TRP A 536 16.06 1.58 7.88
C TRP A 536 15.78 0.16 8.43
N GLU A 537 16.00 -0.88 7.63
CA GLU A 537 16.28 -2.24 8.16
C GLU A 537 17.48 -2.86 7.44
#